data_AF-X1SSL8-F1
#
_entry.id   AF-X1SSL8-F1
#
_cell.length_a   1.000
_cell.length_b   1.000
_cell.length_c   1.000
_cell.angle_alpha   90.00
_cell.angle_beta   90.00
_cell.angle_gamma   90.00
#
_symmetry.space_group_name_H-M   'P 1'
#
loop_
_entity.id
_entity.type
_entity.pdbx_description
1 polymer ?
#
loop_
_entity_poly.entity_id
_entity_poly.type
_entity_poly.pdbx_seq_one_letter_code
_entity_poly.pdbx_strand_id
1 'polypeptide(L)'
;RLHDWNYMFTLEGCKTLSCLESRWAKFPEHARTDPEVKACYDTKKEEFTAEGMLTAADFALGYVGTGIAKGVKHITIEAYNALMPIFEDLMEEAKLSDQSRANIRSIAASGEFGLNAVVSFLLGVTLYPAINTAGEPAWEIIRQNVYKAAPVRLLPETTILRMYYKGIMSREQIDDMFAKIGYNETNIQGLVDDFKYIPTISDTITWAVREAFYDDYAREFGTDEEYPAEKMQFYGLKWGILPEELKYFWRAHWFLPSIGQGYEMLHRKVITDGDLDNLFKAADILPWWRDKLKAISYVPVGRVDVRRFIRYGIITTKEESTIRYEVMGYNHEDAGLMTDFSWAMELEDRKNLTYSQIMHYYKEMDLTADDAKKMLMDLGYPEAESEYLVSYWAFELLKEAEDEELATIFDLFAAGAITYDNAMDRLGKIDMSAARANRQLAKLEKQREKQIKLLSKEDLGKLLAAEVITTDNYKEYMLHLNYRDEDIELLIKLFEAGAAG
;
A
#
# COMPACT_ATOMS: atom_id res chain seq x y z
N ARG A 1 -48.65 -25.70 109.35
CA ARG A 1 -48.93 -24.26 109.10
C ARG A 1 -47.69 -23.38 109.16
N LEU A 2 -46.93 -23.28 110.27
CA LEU A 2 -45.64 -22.53 110.26
C LEU A 2 -44.55 -23.18 109.39
N HIS A 3 -44.57 -24.51 109.24
CA HIS A 3 -43.65 -25.23 108.36
C HIS A 3 -43.94 -25.04 106.86
N ASP A 4 -45.21 -24.85 106.47
CA ASP A 4 -45.64 -24.78 105.06
C ASP A 4 -45.26 -23.44 104.41
N TRP A 5 -45.28 -22.36 105.20
CA TRP A 5 -44.86 -21.01 104.77
C TRP A 5 -43.38 -20.94 104.38
N ASN A 6 -42.51 -21.69 105.08
CA ASN A 6 -41.09 -21.72 104.75
C ASN A 6 -40.83 -22.37 103.38
N TYR A 7 -41.62 -23.37 102.99
CA TYR A 7 -41.50 -24.02 101.68
C TYR A 7 -41.95 -23.09 100.56
N MET A 8 -43.05 -22.36 100.75
CA MET A 8 -43.52 -21.31 99.82
C MET A 8 -42.48 -20.23 99.60
N PHE A 9 -41.96 -19.64 100.68
CA PHE A 9 -40.94 -18.60 100.62
C PHE A 9 -39.65 -19.08 99.91
N THR A 10 -39.31 -20.35 100.12
CA THR A 10 -38.16 -21.00 99.49
C THR A 10 -38.35 -21.13 97.96
N LEU A 11 -39.57 -21.39 97.49
CA LEU A 11 -39.91 -21.44 96.06
C LEU A 11 -39.97 -20.05 95.44
N GLU A 12 -40.54 -19.06 96.15
CA GLU A 12 -40.57 -17.66 95.70
C GLU A 12 -39.18 -17.06 95.51
N GLY A 13 -38.22 -17.50 96.33
CA GLY A 13 -36.81 -17.11 96.22
C GLY A 13 -36.08 -17.67 95.00
N CYS A 14 -36.66 -18.65 94.28
CA CYS A 14 -36.06 -19.18 93.05
C CYS A 14 -36.21 -18.17 91.91
N LYS A 15 -35.16 -18.04 91.08
CA LYS A 15 -35.11 -17.07 89.96
C LYS A 15 -35.05 -17.74 88.58
N THR A 16 -34.97 -19.07 88.55
CA THR A 16 -34.88 -19.86 87.32
C THR A 16 -35.65 -21.15 87.48
N LEU A 17 -36.07 -21.74 86.36
CA LEU A 17 -36.73 -23.04 86.37
C LEU A 17 -35.83 -24.13 86.98
N SER A 18 -34.55 -24.16 86.62
CA SER A 18 -33.59 -25.11 87.20
C SER A 18 -33.45 -24.98 88.72
N CYS A 19 -33.44 -23.75 89.25
CA CYS A 19 -33.41 -23.50 90.69
C CYS A 19 -34.69 -24.00 91.38
N LEU A 20 -35.84 -23.68 90.78
CA LEU A 20 -37.16 -24.05 91.26
C LEU A 20 -37.33 -25.58 91.32
N GLU A 21 -36.99 -26.29 90.23
CA GLU A 21 -37.07 -27.76 90.15
C GLU A 21 -36.11 -28.44 91.13
N SER A 22 -34.89 -27.92 91.29
CA SER A 22 -33.90 -28.44 92.24
C SER A 22 -34.37 -28.31 93.69
N ARG A 23 -35.02 -27.19 94.05
CA ARG A 23 -35.57 -26.99 95.40
C ARG A 23 -36.79 -27.86 95.65
N TRP A 24 -37.70 -27.93 94.68
CA TRP A 24 -38.90 -28.76 94.75
C TRP A 24 -38.58 -30.24 94.98
N ALA A 25 -37.58 -30.78 94.28
CA ALA A 25 -37.16 -32.17 94.42
C ALA A 25 -36.66 -32.53 95.83
N LYS A 26 -36.17 -31.56 96.61
CA LYS A 26 -35.66 -31.74 97.97
C LYS A 26 -36.74 -31.63 99.05
N PHE A 27 -37.96 -31.24 98.69
CA PHE A 27 -39.02 -31.08 99.68
C PHE A 27 -39.55 -32.44 100.15
N PRO A 28 -39.80 -32.61 101.47
CA PRO A 28 -40.39 -33.83 102.01
C PRO A 28 -41.81 -34.01 101.45
N GLU A 29 -42.29 -35.26 101.44
CA GLU A 29 -43.54 -35.62 100.76
C GLU A 29 -44.75 -34.80 101.21
N HIS A 30 -44.88 -34.54 102.51
CA HIS A 30 -45.98 -33.72 103.06
C HIS A 30 -46.00 -32.28 102.52
N ALA A 31 -44.85 -31.70 102.17
CA ALA A 31 -44.78 -30.36 101.59
C ALA A 31 -45.09 -30.36 100.10
N ARG A 32 -44.78 -31.45 99.38
CA ARG A 32 -45.09 -31.59 97.94
C ARG A 32 -46.56 -31.91 97.68
N THR A 33 -47.24 -32.50 98.65
CA THR A 33 -48.68 -32.83 98.59
C THR A 33 -49.56 -31.76 99.23
N ASP A 34 -48.98 -30.74 99.87
CA ASP A 34 -49.72 -29.57 100.33
C ASP A 34 -50.25 -28.76 99.12
N PRO A 35 -51.56 -28.47 99.05
CA PRO A 35 -52.17 -27.81 97.89
C PRO A 35 -51.61 -26.41 97.60
N GLU A 36 -51.30 -25.62 98.63
CA GLU A 36 -50.81 -24.25 98.46
C GLU A 36 -49.35 -24.25 97.98
N VAL A 37 -48.54 -25.12 98.58
CA VAL A 37 -47.12 -25.30 98.22
C VAL A 37 -46.98 -25.77 96.77
N LYS A 38 -47.82 -26.72 96.35
CA LYS A 38 -47.84 -27.20 94.96
C LYS A 38 -48.30 -26.15 93.96
N ALA A 39 -49.34 -25.38 94.27
CA ALA A 39 -49.85 -24.33 93.38
C ALA A 39 -48.80 -23.23 93.11
N CYS A 40 -48.02 -22.85 94.13
CA CYS A 40 -46.91 -21.89 93.96
C CYS A 40 -45.81 -22.43 93.06
N TYR A 41 -45.41 -23.70 93.23
CA TYR A 41 -44.44 -24.34 92.37
C TYR A 41 -44.92 -24.39 90.90
N ASP A 42 -46.15 -24.85 90.66
CA ASP A 42 -46.68 -24.97 89.30
C ASP A 42 -46.78 -23.59 88.62
N THR A 43 -47.25 -22.55 89.34
CA THR A 43 -47.35 -21.17 88.82
C THR A 43 -45.98 -20.61 88.45
N LYS A 44 -44.98 -20.75 89.34
CA LYS A 44 -43.60 -20.31 89.08
C LYS A 44 -42.96 -21.08 87.93
N LYS A 45 -43.29 -22.36 87.79
CA LYS A 45 -42.80 -23.19 86.69
C LYS A 45 -43.35 -22.72 85.34
N GLU A 46 -44.64 -22.40 85.26
CA GLU A 46 -45.23 -21.77 84.06
C GLU A 46 -44.60 -20.42 83.75
N GLU A 47 -44.46 -19.54 84.75
CA GLU A 47 -43.82 -18.21 84.61
C GLU A 47 -42.41 -18.33 84.02
N PHE A 48 -41.53 -19.14 84.63
CA PHE A 48 -40.15 -19.29 84.16
C PHE A 48 -40.04 -19.99 82.80
N THR A 49 -41.00 -20.86 82.44
CA THR A 49 -41.01 -21.52 81.13
C THR A 49 -41.45 -20.53 80.05
N ALA A 50 -42.49 -19.72 80.30
CA ALA A 50 -42.97 -18.71 79.36
C ALA A 50 -41.94 -17.60 79.10
N GLU A 51 -41.16 -17.23 80.14
CA GLU A 51 -40.12 -16.20 80.04
C GLU A 51 -38.76 -16.75 79.58
N GLY A 52 -38.66 -18.07 79.30
CA GLY A 52 -37.40 -18.70 78.85
C GLY A 52 -36.29 -18.69 79.90
N MET A 53 -36.60 -18.48 81.18
CA MET A 53 -35.65 -18.38 82.29
C MET A 53 -35.25 -19.77 82.81
N LEU A 54 -34.69 -20.59 81.92
CA LEU A 54 -34.38 -22.00 82.18
C LEU A 54 -33.17 -22.14 83.11
N THR A 55 -32.10 -21.39 82.84
CA THR A 55 -30.85 -21.40 83.59
C THR A 55 -30.51 -20.02 84.16
N ALA A 56 -29.50 -19.96 85.02
CA ALA A 56 -29.01 -18.69 85.57
C ALA A 56 -28.41 -17.77 84.49
N ALA A 57 -27.86 -18.35 83.42
CA ALA A 57 -27.37 -17.59 82.27
C ALA A 57 -28.53 -16.93 81.51
N ASP A 58 -29.65 -17.63 81.33
CA ASP A 58 -30.84 -17.11 80.65
C ASP A 58 -31.50 -15.97 81.44
N PHE A 59 -31.50 -16.06 82.77
CA PHE A 59 -31.99 -14.99 83.65
C PHE A 59 -31.16 -13.70 83.51
N ALA A 60 -29.82 -13.82 83.47
CA ALA A 60 -28.94 -12.68 83.28
C ALA A 60 -29.08 -12.07 81.88
N LEU A 61 -29.19 -12.92 80.84
CA LEU A 61 -29.35 -12.48 79.46
C LEU A 61 -30.72 -11.82 79.19
N GLY A 62 -31.80 -12.33 79.79
CA GLY A 62 -33.15 -11.76 79.63
C GLY A 62 -33.30 -10.36 80.23
N TYR A 63 -32.73 -10.13 81.42
CA TYR A 63 -32.74 -8.80 82.05
C TYR A 63 -31.86 -7.79 81.32
N VAL A 64 -30.66 -8.21 80.91
CA VAL A 64 -29.74 -7.37 80.12
C VAL A 64 -30.35 -7.04 78.76
N GLY A 65 -30.93 -8.02 78.06
CA GLY A 65 -31.59 -7.81 76.77
C GLY A 65 -32.78 -6.85 76.85
N THR A 66 -33.63 -6.99 77.87
CA THR A 66 -34.78 -6.10 78.07
C THR A 66 -34.36 -4.68 78.48
N GLY A 67 -33.30 -4.57 79.31
CA GLY A 67 -32.71 -3.29 79.70
C GLY A 67 -32.09 -2.55 78.51
N ILE A 68 -31.33 -3.25 77.67
CA ILE A 68 -30.76 -2.71 76.43
C ILE A 68 -31.87 -2.26 75.49
N ALA A 69 -32.91 -3.06 75.27
CA ALA A 69 -34.03 -2.71 74.39
C ALA A 69 -34.75 -1.43 74.85
N LYS A 70 -34.96 -1.26 76.17
CA LYS A 70 -35.52 -0.03 76.74
C LYS A 70 -34.58 1.16 76.59
N GLY A 71 -33.27 0.95 76.80
CA GLY A 71 -32.24 1.97 76.62
C GLY A 71 -32.15 2.46 75.17
N VAL A 72 -32.12 1.54 74.21
CA VAL A 72 -32.13 1.86 72.76
C VAL A 72 -33.38 2.66 72.42
N LYS A 73 -34.57 2.18 72.82
CA LYS A 73 -35.83 2.89 72.57
C LYS A 73 -35.82 4.31 73.14
N HIS A 74 -35.27 4.49 74.34
CA HIS A 74 -35.17 5.81 74.96
C HIS A 74 -34.21 6.73 74.21
N ILE A 75 -32.99 6.28 73.91
CA ILE A 75 -31.99 7.06 73.14
C ILE A 75 -32.55 7.44 71.77
N THR A 76 -33.22 6.52 71.09
CA THR A 76 -33.84 6.76 69.79
C THR A 76 -34.92 7.84 69.85
N ILE A 77 -35.79 7.81 70.87
CA ILE A 77 -36.85 8.82 71.04
C ILE A 77 -36.24 10.20 71.36
N GLU A 78 -35.25 10.25 72.24
CA GLU A 78 -34.57 11.51 72.59
C GLU A 78 -33.82 12.09 71.38
N ALA A 79 -33.11 11.26 70.62
CA ALA A 79 -32.41 11.67 69.40
C ALA A 79 -33.39 12.17 68.33
N TYR A 80 -34.54 11.49 68.15
CA TYR A 80 -35.60 11.94 67.24
C TYR A 80 -36.11 13.33 67.64
N ASN A 81 -36.44 13.54 68.92
CA ASN A 81 -36.94 14.82 69.40
C ASN A 81 -35.91 15.96 69.25
N ALA A 82 -34.62 15.67 69.43
CA ALA A 82 -33.56 16.66 69.31
C ALA A 82 -33.20 17.00 67.85
N LEU A 83 -33.17 16.01 66.97
CA LEU A 83 -32.69 16.18 65.59
C LEU A 83 -33.79 16.56 64.60
N MET A 84 -35.04 16.16 64.84
CA MET A 84 -36.13 16.46 63.91
C MET A 84 -36.35 17.95 63.64
N PRO A 85 -36.29 18.86 64.63
CA PRO A 85 -36.38 20.30 64.35
C PRO A 85 -35.31 20.78 63.36
N ILE A 86 -34.06 20.32 63.54
CA ILE A 86 -32.94 20.65 62.64
C ILE A 86 -33.18 20.08 61.23
N PHE A 87 -33.69 18.84 61.15
CA PHE A 87 -34.07 18.27 59.86
C PHE A 87 -35.22 19.01 59.20
N GLU A 88 -36.22 19.49 59.95
CA GLU A 88 -37.30 20.31 59.39
C GLU A 88 -36.76 21.60 58.77
N ASP A 89 -35.88 22.32 59.49
CA ASP A 89 -35.25 23.55 58.98
C ASP A 89 -34.45 23.28 57.69
N LEU A 90 -33.64 22.21 57.68
CA LEU A 90 -32.86 21.80 56.49
C LEU A 90 -33.76 21.37 55.33
N MET A 91 -34.86 20.64 55.60
CA MET A 91 -35.82 20.23 54.58
C MET A 91 -36.58 21.41 53.98
N GLU A 92 -36.83 22.46 54.79
CA GLU A 92 -37.44 23.72 54.35
C GLU A 92 -36.47 24.56 53.50
N GLU A 93 -35.22 24.70 53.94
CA GLU A 93 -34.16 25.39 53.18
C GLU A 93 -33.90 24.68 51.83
N ALA A 94 -33.91 23.35 51.82
CA ALA A 94 -33.77 22.51 50.63
C ALA A 94 -35.04 22.44 49.76
N LYS A 95 -36.16 23.05 50.18
CA LYS A 95 -37.46 23.08 49.47
C LYS A 95 -37.99 21.70 49.06
N LEU A 96 -37.89 20.71 49.95
CA LEU A 96 -38.36 19.35 49.67
C LEU A 96 -39.90 19.28 49.55
N SER A 97 -40.39 18.36 48.70
CA SER A 97 -41.84 18.12 48.54
C SER A 97 -42.50 17.59 49.81
N ASP A 98 -43.80 17.84 49.99
CA ASP A 98 -44.56 17.33 51.14
C ASP A 98 -44.47 15.82 51.29
N GLN A 99 -44.50 15.09 50.17
CA GLN A 99 -44.33 13.64 50.17
C GLN A 99 -42.94 13.22 50.65
N SER A 100 -41.88 13.92 50.21
CA SER A 100 -40.51 13.65 50.63
C SER A 100 -40.32 13.93 52.13
N ARG A 101 -40.86 15.06 52.62
CA ARG A 101 -40.85 15.41 54.04
C ARG A 101 -41.61 14.39 54.88
N ALA A 102 -42.77 13.93 54.42
CA ALA A 102 -43.55 12.89 55.12
C ALA A 102 -42.80 11.55 55.19
N ASN A 103 -42.13 11.16 54.10
CA ASN A 103 -41.33 9.93 54.06
C ASN A 103 -40.13 10.00 55.02
N ILE A 104 -39.42 11.14 55.08
CA ILE A 104 -38.29 11.35 55.98
C ILE A 104 -38.75 11.31 57.45
N ARG A 105 -39.87 11.96 57.80
CA ARG A 105 -40.47 11.89 59.14
C ARG A 105 -40.80 10.45 59.55
N SER A 106 -41.39 9.68 58.64
CA SER A 106 -41.75 8.27 58.88
C SER A 106 -40.52 7.42 59.22
N ILE A 107 -39.41 7.61 58.49
CA ILE A 107 -38.15 6.89 58.73
C ILE A 107 -37.48 7.34 60.04
N ALA A 108 -37.48 8.64 60.34
CA ALA A 108 -36.94 9.12 61.59
C ALA A 108 -37.75 8.60 62.80
N ALA A 109 -39.08 8.51 62.68
CA ALA A 109 -39.98 8.03 63.71
C ALA A 109 -39.98 6.50 63.88
N SER A 110 -39.53 5.73 62.89
CA SER A 110 -39.45 4.26 62.95
C SER A 110 -38.42 3.77 63.99
N GLY A 111 -37.51 4.66 64.39
CA GLY A 111 -36.47 4.39 65.37
C GLY A 111 -35.19 3.76 64.81
N GLU A 112 -35.12 3.56 63.49
CA GLU A 112 -33.93 3.06 62.79
C GLU A 112 -32.73 4.02 62.89
N PHE A 113 -32.98 5.33 63.04
CA PHE A 113 -31.92 6.33 63.24
C PHE A 113 -31.11 6.08 64.52
N GLY A 114 -31.76 5.74 65.63
CA GLY A 114 -31.08 5.38 66.88
C GLY A 114 -30.53 3.96 66.88
N LEU A 115 -31.13 3.06 66.11
CA LEU A 115 -30.61 1.71 65.89
C LEU A 115 -29.22 1.75 65.22
N ASN A 116 -29.02 2.64 64.24
CA ASN A 116 -27.71 2.81 63.57
C ASN A 116 -26.58 3.26 64.52
N ALA A 117 -26.86 4.19 65.44
CA ALA A 117 -25.84 4.65 66.39
C ALA A 117 -25.56 3.61 67.50
N VAL A 118 -26.58 2.86 67.93
CA VAL A 118 -26.48 1.94 69.08
C VAL A 118 -26.04 0.53 68.67
N VAL A 119 -26.46 0.02 67.50
CA VAL A 119 -26.05 -1.31 66.99
C VAL A 119 -24.60 -1.31 66.52
N SER A 120 -24.12 -0.22 65.91
CA SER A 120 -22.70 -0.05 65.59
C SER A 120 -21.80 -0.02 66.82
N PHE A 121 -22.34 0.35 68.00
CA PHE A 121 -21.59 0.42 69.25
C PHE A 121 -21.68 -0.86 70.12
N LEU A 122 -22.79 -1.61 70.07
CA LEU A 122 -23.03 -2.75 70.98
C LEU A 122 -22.91 -4.16 70.34
N LEU A 123 -23.10 -4.32 69.03
CA LEU A 123 -23.18 -5.65 68.40
C LEU A 123 -22.43 -5.70 67.06
N GLY A 124 -21.14 -5.40 67.10
CA GLY A 124 -20.26 -5.73 65.99
C GLY A 124 -20.35 -7.23 65.65
N VAL A 125 -20.63 -7.53 64.38
CA VAL A 125 -20.10 -8.66 63.57
C VAL A 125 -21.07 -9.70 62.97
N THR A 126 -22.38 -9.81 63.26
CA THR A 126 -23.21 -10.85 62.56
C THR A 126 -24.53 -10.44 61.92
N LEU A 127 -25.34 -9.55 62.50
CA LEU A 127 -26.66 -9.23 61.94
C LEU A 127 -26.65 -8.07 60.92
N TYR A 128 -25.65 -7.18 61.03
CA TYR A 128 -25.58 -5.91 60.29
C TYR A 128 -25.44 -6.06 58.76
N PRO A 129 -24.61 -6.98 58.21
CA PRO A 129 -24.51 -7.16 56.77
C PRO A 129 -25.80 -7.73 56.14
N ALA A 130 -26.53 -8.58 56.87
CA ALA A 130 -27.75 -9.22 56.36
C ALA A 130 -28.94 -8.25 56.24
N ILE A 131 -29.09 -7.34 57.21
CA ILE A 131 -30.13 -6.29 57.19
C ILE A 131 -29.84 -5.26 56.10
N ASN A 132 -28.58 -4.83 55.96
CA ASN A 132 -28.19 -3.97 54.83
C ASN A 132 -28.42 -4.67 53.48
N THR A 133 -28.02 -5.95 53.33
CA THR A 133 -28.22 -6.67 52.06
C THR A 133 -29.70 -6.83 51.70
N ALA A 134 -30.59 -7.06 52.68
CA ALA A 134 -32.03 -7.18 52.44
C ALA A 134 -32.72 -5.82 52.20
N GLY A 135 -32.21 -4.74 52.83
CA GLY A 135 -32.76 -3.39 52.72
C GLY A 135 -32.16 -2.53 51.61
N GLU A 136 -30.98 -2.89 51.06
CA GLU A 136 -30.27 -2.13 50.02
C GLU A 136 -31.18 -1.75 48.84
N PRO A 137 -32.02 -2.65 48.28
CA PRO A 137 -32.92 -2.27 47.19
C PRO A 137 -33.90 -1.15 47.56
N ALA A 138 -34.43 -1.14 48.79
CA ALA A 138 -35.35 -0.10 49.26
C ALA A 138 -34.60 1.22 49.54
N TRP A 139 -33.41 1.14 50.12
CA TRP A 139 -32.54 2.30 50.33
C TRP A 139 -32.12 2.94 49.02
N GLU A 140 -31.81 2.15 48.01
CA GLU A 140 -31.45 2.64 46.68
C GLU A 140 -32.65 3.34 46.01
N ILE A 141 -33.88 2.82 46.15
CA ILE A 141 -35.09 3.51 45.67
C ILE A 141 -35.28 4.87 46.36
N ILE A 142 -35.09 4.93 47.68
CA ILE A 142 -35.19 6.20 48.44
C ILE A 142 -34.11 7.17 47.97
N ARG A 143 -32.86 6.70 47.85
CA ARG A 143 -31.72 7.49 47.39
C ARG A 143 -31.96 8.05 45.98
N GLN A 144 -32.48 7.23 45.07
CA GLN A 144 -32.86 7.64 43.72
C GLN A 144 -33.98 8.68 43.71
N ASN A 145 -35.02 8.51 44.53
CA ASN A 145 -36.12 9.47 44.63
C ASN A 145 -35.65 10.82 45.22
N VAL A 146 -34.75 10.78 46.20
CA VAL A 146 -34.13 12.00 46.76
C VAL A 146 -33.25 12.69 45.72
N TYR A 147 -32.38 11.97 45.01
CA TYR A 147 -31.57 12.55 43.92
C TYR A 147 -32.42 13.10 42.78
N LYS A 148 -33.58 12.50 42.49
CA LYS A 148 -34.53 13.01 41.50
C LYS A 148 -35.22 14.28 41.99
N ALA A 149 -35.61 14.34 43.27
CA ALA A 149 -36.29 15.50 43.85
C ALA A 149 -35.35 16.68 44.11
N ALA A 150 -34.09 16.40 44.44
CA ALA A 150 -33.02 17.37 44.68
C ALA A 150 -31.79 16.98 43.83
N PRO A 151 -31.77 17.36 42.54
CA PRO A 151 -30.69 17.01 41.61
C PRO A 151 -29.43 17.85 41.87
N VAL A 152 -28.77 17.61 43.01
CA VAL A 152 -27.59 18.33 43.48
C VAL A 152 -26.27 17.72 42.98
N ARG A 153 -26.33 16.64 42.21
CA ARG A 153 -25.13 15.95 41.72
C ARG A 153 -24.46 16.77 40.62
N LEU A 154 -23.25 17.26 40.90
CA LEU A 154 -22.43 17.97 39.93
C LEU A 154 -21.85 16.99 38.90
N LEU A 155 -21.57 17.51 37.70
CA LEU A 155 -20.90 16.73 36.67
C LEU A 155 -19.42 16.55 37.03
N PRO A 156 -18.80 15.42 36.65
CA PRO A 156 -17.35 15.27 36.76
C PRO A 156 -16.61 16.36 36.00
N GLU A 157 -15.44 16.78 36.47
CA GLU A 157 -14.64 17.88 35.92
C GLU A 157 -14.38 17.71 34.41
N THR A 158 -13.99 16.49 34.01
CA THR A 158 -13.74 16.15 32.60
C THR A 158 -14.99 16.27 31.72
N THR A 159 -16.18 16.08 32.29
CA THR A 159 -17.45 16.26 31.57
C THR A 159 -17.80 17.72 31.42
N ILE A 160 -17.56 18.53 32.46
CA ILE A 160 -17.74 19.98 32.41
C ILE A 160 -16.85 20.59 31.33
N LEU A 161 -15.54 20.29 31.34
CA LEU A 161 -14.60 20.76 30.32
C LEU A 161 -15.00 20.31 28.92
N ARG A 162 -15.35 19.04 28.74
CA ARG A 162 -15.80 18.54 27.43
C ARG A 162 -17.08 19.24 26.94
N MET A 163 -18.01 19.58 27.82
CA MET A 163 -19.22 20.33 27.45
C MET A 163 -18.90 21.78 27.09
N TYR A 164 -17.95 22.41 27.79
CA TYR A 164 -17.41 23.72 27.44
C TYR A 164 -16.83 23.73 26.02
N TYR A 165 -15.84 22.87 25.77
CA TYR A 165 -15.14 22.82 24.48
C TYR A 165 -16.06 22.39 23.33
N LYS A 166 -17.10 21.59 23.60
CA LYS A 166 -18.12 21.26 22.59
C LYS A 166 -19.10 22.40 22.29
N GLY A 167 -19.05 23.51 23.03
CA GLY A 167 -19.97 24.65 22.93
C GLY A 167 -21.35 24.39 23.55
N ILE A 168 -21.46 23.39 24.43
CA ILE A 168 -22.72 23.04 25.12
C ILE A 168 -22.91 23.91 26.37
N MET A 169 -21.81 24.29 27.03
CA MET A 169 -21.80 25.20 28.16
C MET A 169 -20.95 26.43 27.86
N SER A 170 -21.42 27.59 28.31
CA SER A 170 -20.69 28.87 28.31
C SER A 170 -19.61 28.90 29.41
N ARG A 171 -18.75 29.92 29.36
CA ARG A 171 -17.68 30.10 30.37
C ARG A 171 -18.28 30.31 31.76
N GLU A 172 -19.31 31.13 31.86
CA GLU A 172 -20.00 31.44 33.11
C GLU A 172 -20.66 30.20 33.73
N GLN A 173 -21.22 29.31 32.89
CA GLN A 173 -21.84 28.06 33.35
C GLN A 173 -20.82 27.10 33.95
N ILE A 174 -19.63 27.00 33.36
CA ILE A 174 -18.61 26.07 33.85
C ILE A 174 -17.94 26.63 35.10
N ASP A 175 -17.74 27.95 35.17
CA ASP A 175 -17.17 28.62 36.33
C ASP A 175 -18.08 28.42 37.56
N ASP A 176 -19.40 28.57 37.40
CA ASP A 176 -20.40 28.28 38.46
C ASP A 176 -20.36 26.80 38.90
N MET A 177 -20.27 25.87 37.96
CA MET A 177 -20.19 24.44 38.30
C MET A 177 -18.92 24.08 39.04
N PHE A 178 -17.77 24.56 38.59
CA PHE A 178 -16.51 24.32 39.27
C PHE A 178 -16.42 25.02 40.63
N ALA A 179 -17.00 26.21 40.76
CA ALA A 179 -17.13 26.89 42.06
C ALA A 179 -17.99 26.07 43.03
N LYS A 180 -19.08 25.44 42.56
CA LYS A 180 -19.90 24.50 43.37
C LYS A 180 -19.16 23.22 43.77
N ILE A 181 -18.18 22.77 42.97
CA ILE A 181 -17.27 21.67 43.34
C ILE A 181 -16.26 22.13 44.41
N GLY A 182 -15.93 23.43 44.42
CA GLY A 182 -15.01 24.04 45.39
C GLY A 182 -13.69 24.55 44.79
N TYR A 183 -13.58 24.62 43.46
CA TYR A 183 -12.40 25.22 42.81
C TYR A 183 -12.44 26.76 42.87
N ASN A 184 -11.28 27.37 43.07
CA ASN A 184 -11.11 28.82 42.93
C ASN A 184 -10.88 29.21 41.45
N GLU A 185 -10.99 30.50 41.12
CA GLU A 185 -10.83 31.01 39.76
C GLU A 185 -9.51 30.60 39.09
N THR A 186 -8.41 30.58 39.86
CA THR A 186 -7.08 30.17 39.36
C THR A 186 -7.06 28.71 38.92
N ASN A 187 -7.61 27.81 39.74
CA ASN A 187 -7.68 26.39 39.43
C ASN A 187 -8.65 26.11 38.27
N ILE A 188 -9.75 26.85 38.19
CA ILE A 188 -10.70 26.76 37.07
C ILE A 188 -9.99 27.13 35.76
N GLN A 189 -9.27 28.24 35.74
CA GLN A 189 -8.50 28.65 34.57
C GLN A 189 -7.44 27.61 34.19
N GLY A 190 -6.74 27.05 35.19
CA GLY A 190 -5.78 25.96 34.98
C GLY A 190 -6.41 24.72 34.35
N LEU A 191 -7.59 24.29 34.81
CA LEU A 191 -8.32 23.15 34.23
C LEU A 191 -8.79 23.42 32.79
N VAL A 192 -9.22 24.65 32.51
CA VAL A 192 -9.59 25.06 31.16
C VAL A 192 -8.37 25.00 30.24
N ASP A 193 -7.24 25.56 30.66
CA ASP A 193 -6.02 25.57 29.86
C ASP A 193 -5.40 24.18 29.69
N ASP A 194 -5.44 23.32 30.72
CA ASP A 194 -4.95 21.94 30.70
C ASP A 194 -5.72 21.05 29.70
N PHE A 195 -7.00 21.34 29.46
CA PHE A 195 -7.78 20.57 28.48
C PHE A 195 -7.32 20.81 27.03
N LYS A 196 -6.58 21.90 26.75
CA LYS A 196 -6.06 22.15 25.41
C LYS A 196 -5.13 21.00 25.03
N TYR A 197 -5.27 20.55 23.79
CA TYR A 197 -4.41 19.50 23.27
C TYR A 197 -2.95 19.97 23.30
N ILE A 198 -2.07 19.07 23.73
CA ILE A 198 -0.63 19.25 23.65
C ILE A 198 -0.13 18.19 22.67
N PRO A 199 0.54 18.59 21.57
CA PRO A 199 1.12 17.66 20.61
C PRO A 199 2.01 16.64 21.31
N THR A 200 1.83 15.36 20.98
CA THR A 200 2.73 14.34 21.52
C THR A 200 4.11 14.46 20.89
N ILE A 201 5.12 13.87 21.52
CA ILE A 201 6.45 13.78 20.91
C ILE A 201 6.38 13.08 19.54
N SER A 202 5.49 12.09 19.37
CA SER A 202 5.29 11.43 18.08
C SER A 202 4.71 12.36 17.02
N ASP A 203 3.74 13.21 17.39
CA ASP A 203 3.14 14.20 16.49
C ASP A 203 4.19 15.21 16.05
N THR A 204 4.94 15.77 17.00
CA THR A 204 6.00 16.74 16.70
C THR A 204 7.13 16.17 15.86
N ILE A 205 7.55 14.92 16.09
CA ILE A 205 8.52 14.23 15.21
C ILE A 205 7.93 14.07 13.82
N THR A 206 6.69 13.61 13.69
CA THR A 206 6.02 13.44 12.40
C THR A 206 5.93 14.76 11.64
N TRP A 207 5.55 15.84 12.31
CA TRP A 207 5.49 17.17 11.72
C TRP A 207 6.86 17.69 11.32
N ALA A 208 7.90 17.40 12.10
CA ALA A 208 9.27 17.78 11.77
C ALA A 208 9.77 17.06 10.51
N VAL A 209 9.62 15.73 10.43
CA VAL A 209 10.11 14.94 9.29
C VAL A 209 9.30 15.16 8.02
N ARG A 210 8.02 15.54 8.15
CA ARG A 210 7.13 15.91 7.04
C ARG A 210 7.19 17.40 6.67
N GLU A 211 8.13 18.16 7.25
CA GLU A 211 8.30 19.60 7.00
C GLU A 211 7.04 20.44 7.29
N ALA A 212 6.14 19.96 8.14
CA ALA A 212 4.85 20.58 8.41
C ALA A 212 4.96 21.93 9.14
N PHE A 213 6.03 22.13 9.91
CA PHE A 213 6.28 23.39 10.63
C PHE A 213 6.68 24.56 9.72
N TYR A 214 7.04 24.31 8.46
CA TYR A 214 7.69 25.28 7.60
C TYR A 214 6.72 25.86 6.55
N ASP A 215 6.40 27.15 6.66
CA ASP A 215 5.45 27.84 5.77
C ASP A 215 6.00 28.08 4.35
N ASP A 216 7.32 28.17 4.18
CA ASP A 216 7.97 28.19 2.88
C ASP A 216 7.82 26.83 2.18
N TYR A 217 8.08 25.73 2.88
CA TYR A 217 7.82 24.38 2.37
C TYR A 217 6.35 24.19 1.99
N ALA A 218 5.42 24.61 2.84
CA ALA A 218 4.00 24.49 2.57
C ALA A 218 3.55 25.27 1.33
N ARG A 219 4.14 26.44 1.06
CA ARG A 219 3.88 27.21 -0.16
C ARG A 219 4.51 26.60 -1.40
N GLU A 220 5.74 26.09 -1.29
CA GLU A 220 6.45 25.49 -2.43
C GLU A 220 5.79 24.18 -2.87
N PHE A 221 5.42 23.32 -1.93
CA PHE A 221 4.89 21.98 -2.19
C PHE A 221 3.36 21.90 -2.10
N GLY A 222 2.67 23.00 -1.79
CA GLY A 222 1.21 23.05 -1.72
C GLY A 222 0.61 22.18 -0.60
N THR A 223 1.30 22.01 0.53
CA THR A 223 0.80 21.08 1.58
C THR A 223 -0.38 21.63 2.38
N ASP A 224 -0.70 22.93 2.21
CA ASP A 224 -1.92 23.57 2.72
C ASP A 224 -3.10 23.47 1.74
N GLU A 225 -2.90 22.93 0.53
CA GLU A 225 -3.96 22.80 -0.47
C GLU A 225 -5.10 21.92 0.04
N GLU A 226 -6.31 22.19 -0.44
CA GLU A 226 -7.54 21.49 -0.06
C GLU A 226 -7.88 21.50 1.45
N TYR A 227 -7.19 22.28 2.28
CA TYR A 227 -7.44 22.35 3.72
C TYR A 227 -8.86 22.86 4.03
N PRO A 228 -9.75 22.02 4.60
CA PRO A 228 -11.13 22.41 4.85
C PRO A 228 -11.24 23.20 6.16
N ALA A 229 -10.72 24.44 6.15
CA ALA A 229 -10.48 25.27 7.33
C ALA A 229 -11.68 25.36 8.28
N GLU A 230 -12.88 25.66 7.75
CA GLU A 230 -14.10 25.79 8.57
C GLU A 230 -14.42 24.49 9.33
N LYS A 231 -14.37 23.34 8.64
CA LYS A 231 -14.68 22.03 9.24
C LYS A 231 -13.59 21.59 10.21
N MET A 232 -12.32 21.77 9.84
CA MET A 232 -11.18 21.41 10.68
C MET A 232 -11.21 22.21 11.97
N GLN A 233 -11.39 23.53 11.90
CA GLN A 233 -11.50 24.38 13.09
C GLN A 233 -12.74 24.04 13.92
N PHE A 234 -13.90 23.82 13.28
CA PHE A 234 -15.12 23.45 13.98
C PHE A 234 -14.97 22.18 14.83
N TYR A 235 -14.33 21.13 14.30
CA TYR A 235 -14.12 19.91 15.06
C TYR A 235 -12.92 20.02 15.99
N GLY A 236 -11.78 20.54 15.52
CA GLY A 236 -10.54 20.62 16.28
C GLY A 236 -10.65 21.44 17.55
N LEU A 237 -11.34 22.59 17.52
CA LEU A 237 -11.59 23.39 18.73
C LEU A 237 -12.38 22.62 19.79
N LYS A 238 -13.28 21.69 19.38
CA LYS A 238 -14.03 20.83 20.31
C LYS A 238 -13.18 19.74 20.96
N TRP A 239 -12.03 19.45 20.38
CA TRP A 239 -11.00 18.58 20.91
C TRP A 239 -9.88 19.35 21.61
N GLY A 240 -10.01 20.68 21.75
CA GLY A 240 -8.99 21.53 22.36
C GLY A 240 -7.75 21.76 21.49
N ILE A 241 -7.81 21.43 20.19
CA ILE A 241 -6.70 21.58 19.24
C ILE A 241 -6.74 22.98 18.63
N LEU A 242 -5.60 23.68 18.62
CA LEU A 242 -5.52 25.05 18.11
C LEU A 242 -5.49 25.07 16.56
N PRO A 243 -5.99 26.15 15.92
CA PRO A 243 -6.04 26.26 14.46
C PRO A 243 -4.70 26.01 13.74
N GLU A 244 -3.60 26.44 14.32
CA GLU A 244 -2.24 26.24 13.81
C GLU A 244 -1.83 24.76 13.86
N GLU A 245 -2.17 24.02 14.91
CA GLU A 245 -1.84 22.59 15.06
C GLU A 245 -2.61 21.74 14.05
N LEU A 246 -3.87 22.11 13.78
CA LEU A 246 -4.68 21.47 12.75
C LEU A 246 -4.05 21.60 11.36
N LYS A 247 -3.33 22.70 11.09
CA LYS A 247 -2.56 22.83 9.84
C LYS A 247 -1.37 21.88 9.81
N TYR A 248 -0.66 21.69 10.92
CA TYR A 248 0.47 20.75 10.94
C TYR A 248 0.02 19.30 10.71
N PHE A 249 -1.10 18.90 11.32
CA PHE A 249 -1.73 17.63 11.01
C PHE A 249 -2.08 17.50 9.53
N TRP A 250 -2.63 18.55 8.91
CA TRP A 250 -2.92 18.55 7.49
C TRP A 250 -1.63 18.47 6.66
N ARG A 251 -0.64 19.32 6.89
CA ARG A 251 0.60 19.29 6.10
C ARG A 251 1.32 17.93 6.15
N ALA A 252 1.18 17.19 7.26
CA ALA A 252 1.77 15.86 7.43
C ALA A 252 0.91 14.70 6.91
N HIS A 253 -0.33 14.92 6.46
CA HIS A 253 -1.28 13.84 6.12
C HIS A 253 -1.07 13.24 4.72
N TRP A 254 -0.40 13.97 3.82
CA TRP A 254 -0.29 13.61 2.41
C TRP A 254 0.44 12.28 2.18
N PHE A 255 -0.09 11.49 1.24
CA PHE A 255 0.62 10.32 0.74
C PHE A 255 1.68 10.76 -0.29
N LEU A 256 2.94 10.46 -0.02
CA LEU A 256 4.03 10.81 -0.92
C LEU A 256 4.25 9.74 -2.00
N PRO A 257 4.78 10.11 -3.18
CA PRO A 257 5.24 9.14 -4.16
C PRO A 257 6.23 8.13 -3.55
N SER A 258 6.15 6.89 -4.00
CA SER A 258 7.16 5.88 -3.65
C SER A 258 8.52 6.25 -4.24
N ILE A 259 9.59 5.71 -3.66
CA ILE A 259 10.96 5.96 -4.14
C ILE A 259 11.14 5.48 -5.59
N GLY A 260 10.52 4.35 -5.97
CA GLY A 260 10.51 3.90 -7.36
C GLY A 260 9.84 4.89 -8.31
N GLN A 261 8.71 5.48 -7.91
CA GLN A 261 8.08 6.56 -8.69
C GLN A 261 8.98 7.80 -8.74
N GLY A 262 9.71 8.12 -7.66
CA GLY A 262 10.76 9.14 -7.65
C GLY A 262 11.83 8.91 -8.71
N TYR A 263 12.33 7.67 -8.83
CA TYR A 263 13.30 7.31 -9.87
C TYR A 263 12.71 7.43 -11.27
N GLU A 264 11.49 6.95 -11.49
CA GLU A 264 10.83 7.11 -12.78
C GLU A 264 10.67 8.57 -13.19
N MET A 265 10.26 9.44 -12.25
CA MET A 265 10.17 10.88 -12.50
C MET A 265 11.54 11.48 -12.82
N LEU A 266 12.60 11.09 -12.10
CA LEU A 266 13.97 11.54 -12.37
C LEU A 266 14.45 11.11 -13.77
N HIS A 267 14.26 9.84 -14.14
CA HIS A 267 14.69 9.30 -15.43
C HIS A 267 13.93 9.93 -16.60
N ARG A 268 12.64 10.23 -16.41
CA ARG A 268 11.79 10.92 -17.38
C ARG A 268 12.02 12.44 -17.40
N LYS A 269 12.96 12.96 -16.59
CA LYS A 269 13.30 14.38 -16.48
C LYS A 269 12.10 15.25 -16.08
N VAL A 270 11.18 14.67 -15.31
CA VAL A 270 10.04 15.38 -14.72
C VAL A 270 10.48 16.12 -13.45
N ILE A 271 11.46 15.57 -12.75
CA ILE A 271 12.07 16.17 -11.56
C ILE A 271 13.60 16.18 -11.68
N THR A 272 14.24 17.00 -10.85
CA THR A 272 15.70 17.09 -10.71
C THR A 272 16.23 16.20 -9.58
N ASP A 273 17.56 16.08 -9.46
CA ASP A 273 18.18 15.38 -8.33
C ASP A 273 17.87 16.03 -6.98
N GLY A 274 17.74 17.36 -6.95
CA GLY A 274 17.36 18.11 -5.74
C GLY A 274 15.92 17.84 -5.32
N ASP A 275 15.01 17.70 -6.28
CA ASP A 275 13.62 17.32 -6.00
C ASP A 275 13.53 15.89 -5.45
N LEU A 276 14.37 14.97 -5.95
CA LEU A 276 14.46 13.61 -5.41
C LEU A 276 14.99 13.62 -3.96
N ASP A 277 15.93 14.51 -3.63
CA ASP A 277 16.41 14.68 -2.25
C ASP A 277 15.33 15.23 -1.32
N ASN A 278 14.50 16.15 -1.81
CA ASN A 278 13.33 16.65 -1.07
C ASN A 278 12.33 15.52 -0.81
N LEU A 279 12.06 14.66 -1.80
CA LEU A 279 11.22 13.48 -1.62
C LEU A 279 11.81 12.52 -0.57
N PHE A 280 13.12 12.24 -0.61
CA PHE A 280 13.77 11.41 0.40
C PHE A 280 13.66 12.00 1.81
N LYS A 281 13.78 13.33 1.94
CA LYS A 281 13.61 14.03 3.21
C LYS A 281 12.19 13.85 3.75
N ALA A 282 11.20 14.19 2.95
CA ALA A 282 9.79 14.13 3.34
C ALA A 282 9.27 12.69 3.53
N ALA A 283 9.91 11.70 2.90
CA ALA A 283 9.67 10.28 3.12
C ALA A 283 10.39 9.71 4.36
N ASP A 284 11.06 10.56 5.14
CA ASP A 284 11.81 10.21 6.35
C ASP A 284 12.92 9.17 6.10
N ILE A 285 13.61 9.28 4.96
CA ILE A 285 14.78 8.45 4.67
C ILE A 285 15.99 9.04 5.38
N LEU A 286 16.65 8.22 6.21
CA LEU A 286 17.89 8.58 6.90
C LEU A 286 18.94 9.13 5.91
N PRO A 287 19.59 10.27 6.21
CA PRO A 287 20.53 10.94 5.29
C PRO A 287 21.61 10.01 4.72
N TRP A 288 22.13 9.08 5.52
CA TRP A 288 23.18 8.15 5.10
C TRP A 288 22.78 7.23 3.92
N TRP A 289 21.49 6.93 3.77
CA TRP A 289 20.99 6.08 2.69
C TRP A 289 20.67 6.84 1.40
N ARG A 290 20.48 8.17 1.46
CA ARG A 290 19.98 8.97 0.32
C ARG A 290 20.89 8.89 -0.90
N ASP A 291 22.20 9.14 -0.71
CA ASP A 291 23.17 9.06 -1.80
C ASP A 291 23.31 7.64 -2.36
N LYS A 292 23.15 6.62 -1.51
CA LYS A 292 23.24 5.20 -1.92
C LYS A 292 22.04 4.79 -2.76
N LEU A 293 20.85 5.17 -2.31
CA LEU A 293 19.60 4.97 -3.04
C LEU A 293 19.63 5.72 -4.38
N LYS A 294 20.08 6.97 -4.37
CA LYS A 294 20.27 7.75 -5.60
C LYS A 294 21.27 7.08 -6.56
N ALA A 295 22.39 6.56 -6.07
CA ALA A 295 23.39 5.89 -6.90
C ALA A 295 22.87 4.65 -7.63
N ILE A 296 21.87 3.97 -7.07
CA ILE A 296 21.23 2.79 -7.69
C ILE A 296 19.95 3.14 -8.46
N SER A 297 19.62 4.42 -8.63
CA SER A 297 18.44 4.82 -9.40
C SER A 297 18.57 4.41 -10.87
N TYR A 298 19.75 4.53 -11.46
CA TYR A 298 19.99 4.21 -12.86
C TYR A 298 20.32 2.73 -13.09
N VAL A 299 19.79 2.16 -14.16
CA VAL A 299 20.09 0.78 -14.57
C VAL A 299 21.53 0.68 -15.08
N PRO A 300 22.32 -0.31 -14.64
CA PRO A 300 23.66 -0.56 -15.19
C PRO A 300 23.62 -0.89 -16.69
N VAL A 301 24.73 -0.66 -17.39
CA VAL A 301 24.88 -1.06 -18.81
C VAL A 301 24.70 -2.57 -18.93
N GLY A 302 23.87 -3.04 -19.85
CA GLY A 302 23.60 -4.48 -20.00
C GLY A 302 24.80 -5.26 -20.55
N ARG A 303 24.85 -6.57 -20.28
CA ARG A 303 25.92 -7.48 -20.73
C ARG A 303 26.21 -7.43 -22.23
N VAL A 304 25.16 -7.28 -23.05
CA VAL A 304 25.31 -7.18 -24.51
C VAL A 304 26.08 -5.92 -24.89
N ASP A 305 25.78 -4.79 -24.26
CA ASP A 305 26.43 -3.53 -24.57
C ASP A 305 27.82 -3.45 -23.96
N VAL A 306 28.08 -4.07 -22.80
CA VAL A 306 29.46 -4.25 -22.29
C VAL A 306 30.33 -4.98 -23.31
N ARG A 307 29.84 -6.06 -23.93
CA ARG A 307 30.57 -6.75 -25.01
C ARG A 307 30.81 -5.86 -26.22
N ARG A 308 29.80 -5.11 -26.66
CA ARG A 308 29.94 -4.14 -27.76
C ARG A 308 30.96 -3.06 -27.42
N PHE A 309 31.01 -2.58 -26.18
CA PHE A 309 31.98 -1.60 -25.74
C PHE A 309 33.41 -2.13 -25.79
N ILE A 310 33.62 -3.41 -25.45
CA ILE A 310 34.92 -4.07 -25.64
C ILE A 310 35.25 -4.16 -27.15
N ARG A 311 34.32 -4.64 -27.98
CA ARG A 311 34.48 -4.74 -29.44
C ARG A 311 34.96 -3.45 -30.08
N TYR A 312 34.31 -2.35 -29.73
CA TYR A 312 34.58 -1.02 -30.28
C TYR A 312 35.70 -0.27 -29.56
N GLY A 313 36.37 -0.90 -28.58
CA GLY A 313 37.48 -0.28 -27.84
C GLY A 313 37.06 0.89 -26.95
N ILE A 314 35.78 0.96 -26.56
CA ILE A 314 35.28 1.89 -25.54
C ILE A 314 35.73 1.41 -24.16
N ILE A 315 35.64 0.11 -23.89
CA ILE A 315 36.27 -0.54 -22.74
C ILE A 315 37.58 -1.14 -23.22
N THR A 316 38.70 -0.67 -22.64
CA THR A 316 40.05 -1.06 -23.08
C THR A 316 40.79 -1.97 -22.10
N THR A 317 40.19 -2.28 -20.96
CA THR A 317 40.81 -3.13 -19.91
C THR A 317 39.85 -4.21 -19.43
N LYS A 318 40.39 -5.35 -19.01
CA LYS A 318 39.58 -6.44 -18.42
C LYS A 318 38.98 -6.00 -17.09
N GLU A 319 39.75 -5.27 -16.30
CA GLU A 319 39.37 -4.72 -15.00
C GLU A 319 38.09 -3.87 -15.10
N GLU A 320 38.01 -2.98 -16.10
CA GLU A 320 36.82 -2.17 -16.30
C GLU A 320 35.59 -3.03 -16.67
N SER A 321 35.71 -4.00 -17.59
CA SER A 321 34.59 -4.89 -17.91
C SER A 321 34.15 -5.74 -16.73
N THR A 322 35.08 -6.20 -15.88
CA THR A 322 34.76 -6.95 -14.66
C THR A 322 33.93 -6.10 -13.70
N ILE A 323 34.33 -4.85 -13.45
CA ILE A 323 33.56 -3.91 -12.62
C ILE A 323 32.14 -3.71 -13.18
N ARG A 324 31.99 -3.59 -14.52
CA ARG A 324 30.65 -3.45 -15.13
C ARG A 324 29.77 -4.67 -14.88
N TYR A 325 30.31 -5.88 -14.93
CA TYR A 325 29.58 -7.08 -14.58
C TYR A 325 29.26 -7.15 -13.08
N GLU A 326 30.20 -6.80 -12.19
CA GLU A 326 29.95 -6.77 -10.74
C GLU A 326 28.81 -5.81 -10.37
N VAL A 327 28.74 -4.63 -10.99
CA VAL A 327 27.67 -3.64 -10.77
C VAL A 327 26.29 -4.17 -11.20
N MET A 328 26.21 -5.15 -12.09
CA MET A 328 24.95 -5.84 -12.42
C MET A 328 24.53 -6.87 -11.36
N GLY A 329 25.39 -7.16 -10.38
CA GLY A 329 25.15 -8.12 -9.30
C GLY A 329 25.86 -9.47 -9.47
N TYR A 330 26.74 -9.63 -10.47
CA TYR A 330 27.61 -10.81 -10.54
C TYR A 330 28.64 -10.76 -9.41
N ASN A 331 28.97 -11.93 -8.83
CA ASN A 331 30.11 -12.00 -7.92
C ASN A 331 31.43 -11.84 -8.71
N HIS A 332 32.55 -11.60 -8.02
CA HIS A 332 33.85 -11.34 -8.65
C HIS A 332 34.32 -12.47 -9.59
N GLU A 333 34.06 -13.74 -9.21
CA GLU A 333 34.45 -14.90 -10.00
C GLU A 333 33.67 -14.97 -11.32
N ASP A 334 32.33 -14.90 -11.24
CA ASP A 334 31.45 -14.93 -12.40
C ASP A 334 31.66 -13.70 -13.30
N ALA A 335 31.91 -12.53 -12.72
CA ALA A 335 32.28 -11.33 -13.46
C ALA A 335 33.60 -11.52 -14.22
N GLY A 336 34.59 -12.18 -13.61
CA GLY A 336 35.83 -12.57 -14.26
C GLY A 336 35.61 -13.51 -15.44
N LEU A 337 34.79 -14.55 -15.26
CA LEU A 337 34.43 -15.49 -16.34
C LEU A 337 33.71 -14.78 -17.49
N MET A 338 32.77 -13.88 -17.18
CA MET A 338 32.06 -13.06 -18.17
C MET A 338 33.02 -12.15 -18.94
N THR A 339 33.98 -11.53 -18.27
CA THR A 339 35.05 -10.74 -18.87
C THR A 339 35.89 -11.59 -19.81
N ASP A 340 36.45 -12.70 -19.35
CA ASP A 340 37.29 -13.57 -20.17
C ASP A 340 36.57 -14.09 -21.41
N PHE A 341 35.31 -14.52 -21.25
CA PHE A 341 34.46 -14.92 -22.36
C PHE A 341 34.25 -13.78 -23.38
N SER A 342 33.94 -12.57 -22.89
CA SER A 342 33.69 -11.40 -23.74
C SER A 342 34.93 -11.01 -24.56
N TRP A 343 36.10 -11.02 -23.93
CA TRP A 343 37.36 -10.68 -24.60
C TRP A 343 37.85 -11.80 -25.54
N ALA A 344 37.59 -13.07 -25.21
CA ALA A 344 37.90 -14.21 -26.08
C ALA A 344 37.08 -14.18 -27.37
N MET A 345 35.77 -13.90 -27.28
CA MET A 345 34.90 -13.73 -28.44
C MET A 345 35.43 -12.68 -29.42
N GLU A 346 35.92 -11.54 -28.92
CA GLU A 346 36.47 -10.49 -29.78
C GLU A 346 37.77 -10.91 -30.48
N LEU A 347 38.59 -11.74 -29.82
CA LEU A 347 39.79 -12.30 -30.43
C LEU A 347 39.47 -13.35 -31.50
N GLU A 348 38.40 -14.13 -31.32
CA GLU A 348 37.91 -15.11 -32.29
C GLU A 348 37.30 -14.43 -33.52
N ASP A 349 36.42 -13.44 -33.31
CA ASP A 349 35.81 -12.65 -34.39
C ASP A 349 36.85 -11.87 -35.21
N ARG A 350 37.97 -11.44 -34.62
CA ARG A 350 39.06 -10.76 -35.34
C ARG A 350 39.96 -11.72 -36.15
N LYS A 351 39.93 -13.02 -35.87
CA LYS A 351 40.79 -14.02 -36.52
C LYS A 351 40.11 -14.75 -37.68
N ASN A 352 38.79 -14.73 -37.73
CA ASN A 352 38.02 -15.48 -38.69
C ASN A 352 37.74 -14.62 -39.94
N LEU A 353 38.20 -15.09 -41.10
CA LEU A 353 37.77 -14.54 -42.38
C LEU A 353 36.26 -14.70 -42.50
N THR A 354 35.55 -13.71 -43.01
CA THR A 354 34.12 -13.88 -43.30
C THR A 354 33.91 -14.76 -44.53
N TYR A 355 32.73 -15.38 -44.65
CA TYR A 355 32.30 -16.07 -45.87
C TYR A 355 32.56 -15.24 -47.14
N SER A 356 32.20 -13.95 -47.11
CA SER A 356 32.39 -13.03 -48.23
C SER A 356 33.86 -12.76 -48.55
N GLN A 357 34.73 -12.71 -47.54
CA GLN A 357 36.17 -12.55 -47.77
C GLN A 357 36.78 -13.81 -48.40
N ILE A 358 36.39 -15.01 -47.96
CA ILE A 358 36.87 -16.26 -48.55
C ILE A 358 36.39 -16.38 -50.01
N MET A 359 35.11 -16.08 -50.27
CA MET A 359 34.57 -16.04 -51.63
C MET A 359 35.35 -15.07 -52.52
N HIS A 360 35.64 -13.87 -52.02
CA HIS A 360 36.42 -12.88 -52.76
C HIS A 360 37.84 -13.37 -53.06
N TYR A 361 38.51 -13.98 -52.07
CA TYR A 361 39.86 -14.53 -52.28
C TYR A 361 39.88 -15.68 -53.29
N TYR A 362 38.84 -16.52 -53.29
CA TYR A 362 38.65 -17.57 -54.29
C TYR A 362 38.46 -17.02 -55.71
N LYS A 363 37.62 -15.99 -55.86
CA LYS A 363 37.32 -15.43 -57.17
C LYS A 363 38.42 -14.52 -57.74
N GLU A 364 39.09 -13.76 -56.89
CA GLU A 364 39.92 -12.62 -57.33
C GLU A 364 41.40 -12.73 -56.93
N MET A 365 41.79 -13.68 -56.06
CA MET A 365 43.14 -13.74 -55.48
C MET A 365 43.80 -15.12 -55.55
N ASP A 366 43.45 -15.93 -56.55
CA ASP A 366 44.07 -17.24 -56.84
C ASP A 366 44.04 -18.23 -55.66
N LEU A 367 43.04 -18.15 -54.77
CA LEU A 367 42.88 -19.12 -53.70
C LEU A 367 42.39 -20.47 -54.29
N THR A 368 43.06 -21.56 -53.91
CA THR A 368 42.71 -22.89 -54.42
C THR A 368 41.36 -23.38 -53.86
N ALA A 369 40.71 -24.30 -54.58
CA ALA A 369 39.45 -24.91 -54.14
C ALA A 369 39.60 -25.62 -52.78
N ASP A 370 40.72 -26.32 -52.57
CA ASP A 370 41.01 -27.03 -51.32
C ASP A 370 41.25 -26.06 -50.17
N ASP A 371 41.97 -24.96 -50.42
CA ASP A 371 42.22 -23.93 -49.39
C ASP A 371 40.94 -23.17 -49.04
N ALA A 372 40.11 -22.81 -50.02
CA ALA A 372 38.81 -22.19 -49.79
C ALA A 372 37.87 -23.12 -48.99
N LYS A 373 37.82 -24.41 -49.36
CA LYS A 373 37.05 -25.43 -48.62
C LYS A 373 37.53 -25.53 -47.17
N LYS A 374 38.84 -25.58 -46.95
CA LYS A 374 39.42 -25.61 -45.60
C LYS A 374 39.09 -24.35 -44.79
N MET A 375 39.21 -23.17 -45.38
CA MET A 375 38.87 -21.91 -44.70
C MET A 375 37.37 -21.82 -44.34
N LEU A 376 36.47 -22.36 -45.17
CA LEU A 376 35.05 -22.47 -44.84
C LEU A 376 34.80 -23.47 -43.70
N MET A 377 35.51 -24.60 -43.67
CA MET A 377 35.42 -25.56 -42.59
C MET A 377 35.96 -24.98 -41.27
N ASP A 378 37.02 -24.18 -41.32
CA ASP A 378 37.56 -23.46 -40.17
C ASP A 378 36.56 -22.40 -39.64
N LEU A 379 35.66 -21.89 -40.48
CA LEU A 379 34.51 -21.06 -40.07
C LEU A 379 33.33 -21.84 -39.50
N GLY A 380 33.38 -23.17 -39.52
CA GLY A 380 32.33 -24.04 -39.00
C GLY A 380 31.30 -24.52 -40.04
N TYR A 381 31.52 -24.31 -41.34
CA TYR A 381 30.68 -24.93 -42.37
C TYR A 381 30.96 -26.43 -42.45
N PRO A 382 29.91 -27.29 -42.55
CA PRO A 382 30.09 -28.71 -42.83
C PRO A 382 30.90 -28.96 -44.10
N GLU A 383 31.64 -30.06 -44.14
CA GLU A 383 32.51 -30.39 -45.29
C GLU A 383 31.75 -30.44 -46.62
N ALA A 384 30.59 -31.11 -46.64
CA ALA A 384 29.76 -31.24 -47.83
C ALA A 384 29.19 -29.89 -48.31
N GLU A 385 28.87 -28.98 -47.37
CA GLU A 385 28.40 -27.63 -47.70
C GLU A 385 29.55 -26.78 -48.24
N SER A 386 30.73 -26.87 -47.63
CA SER A 386 31.94 -26.17 -48.08
C SER A 386 32.34 -26.58 -49.50
N GLU A 387 32.26 -27.88 -49.81
CA GLU A 387 32.54 -28.40 -51.15
C GLU A 387 31.52 -27.93 -52.19
N TYR A 388 30.24 -27.91 -51.84
CA TYR A 388 29.19 -27.37 -52.70
C TYR A 388 29.40 -25.88 -53.00
N LEU A 389 29.71 -25.07 -51.97
CA LEU A 389 29.92 -23.63 -52.11
C LEU A 389 31.10 -23.30 -53.03
N VAL A 390 32.24 -23.97 -52.84
CA VAL A 390 33.41 -23.79 -53.71
C VAL A 390 33.12 -24.21 -55.15
N SER A 391 32.41 -25.33 -55.34
CA SER A 391 31.99 -25.79 -56.67
C SER A 391 31.04 -24.79 -57.34
N TYR A 392 30.15 -24.19 -56.56
CA TYR A 392 29.23 -23.16 -57.04
C TYR A 392 29.98 -21.90 -57.46
N TRP A 393 30.96 -21.43 -56.68
CA TRP A 393 31.78 -20.28 -57.06
C TRP A 393 32.64 -20.55 -58.30
N ALA A 394 33.18 -21.76 -58.43
CA ALA A 394 33.91 -22.17 -59.63
C ALA A 394 33.01 -22.11 -60.88
N PHE A 395 31.76 -22.58 -60.74
CA PHE A 395 30.76 -22.47 -61.78
C PHE A 395 30.40 -21.02 -62.12
N GLU A 396 30.29 -20.13 -61.13
CA GLU A 396 30.07 -18.70 -61.38
C GLU A 396 31.22 -18.08 -62.19
N LEU A 397 32.49 -18.36 -61.84
CA LEU A 397 33.65 -17.86 -62.60
C LEU A 397 33.66 -18.36 -64.05
N LEU A 398 33.35 -19.65 -64.26
CA LEU A 398 33.23 -20.22 -65.60
C LEU A 398 32.14 -19.52 -66.41
N LYS A 399 30.98 -19.32 -65.79
CA LYS A 399 29.84 -18.65 -66.44
C LYS A 399 30.15 -17.17 -66.75
N GLU A 400 30.82 -16.47 -65.85
CA GLU A 400 31.27 -15.08 -66.06
C GLU A 400 32.23 -15.02 -67.26
N ALA A 401 33.22 -15.89 -67.35
CA ALA A 401 34.13 -15.97 -68.49
C ALA A 401 33.41 -16.30 -69.82
N GLU A 402 32.43 -17.20 -69.80
CA GLU A 402 31.58 -17.47 -70.97
C GLU A 402 30.77 -16.25 -71.41
N ASP A 403 30.18 -15.52 -70.45
CA ASP A 403 29.38 -14.32 -70.73
C ASP A 403 30.26 -13.16 -71.26
N GLU A 404 31.50 -13.03 -70.80
CA GLU A 404 32.49 -12.08 -71.33
C GLU A 404 32.91 -12.42 -72.77
N GLU A 405 33.18 -13.70 -73.07
CA GLU A 405 33.51 -14.13 -74.43
C GLU A 405 32.31 -13.93 -75.37
N LEU A 406 31.09 -14.22 -74.91
CA LEU A 406 29.87 -13.89 -75.64
C LEU A 406 29.80 -12.39 -75.94
N ALA A 407 29.91 -11.53 -74.92
CA ALA A 407 29.89 -10.08 -75.10
C ALA A 407 30.92 -9.63 -76.14
N THR A 408 32.14 -10.16 -76.06
CA THR A 408 33.22 -9.91 -77.02
C THR A 408 32.84 -10.31 -78.44
N ILE A 409 32.23 -11.48 -78.65
CA ILE A 409 31.75 -11.93 -79.96
C ILE A 409 30.68 -10.97 -80.50
N PHE A 410 29.70 -10.61 -79.68
CA PHE A 410 28.60 -9.71 -80.04
C PHE A 410 29.11 -8.32 -80.41
N ASP A 411 30.08 -7.79 -79.67
CA ASP A 411 30.67 -6.47 -79.90
C ASP A 411 31.54 -6.45 -81.17
N LEU A 412 32.39 -7.46 -81.37
CA LEU A 412 33.20 -7.59 -82.58
C LEU A 412 32.33 -7.77 -83.83
N PHE A 413 31.24 -8.54 -83.72
CA PHE A 413 30.27 -8.67 -84.79
C PHE A 413 29.57 -7.34 -85.05
N ALA A 414 29.08 -6.64 -84.00
CA ALA A 414 28.45 -5.32 -84.11
C ALA A 414 29.31 -4.30 -84.86
N ALA A 415 30.62 -4.30 -84.57
CA ALA A 415 31.60 -3.43 -85.15
C ALA A 415 31.99 -3.80 -86.60
N GLY A 416 31.52 -4.95 -87.11
CA GLY A 416 31.88 -5.49 -88.42
C GLY A 416 33.31 -6.05 -88.48
N ALA A 417 33.96 -6.26 -87.33
CA ALA A 417 35.31 -6.80 -87.24
C ALA A 417 35.36 -8.31 -87.54
N ILE A 418 34.24 -9.01 -87.37
CA ILE A 418 34.07 -10.42 -87.75
C ILE A 418 32.80 -10.61 -88.58
N THR A 419 32.80 -11.61 -89.46
CA THR A 419 31.63 -12.01 -90.27
C THR A 419 30.63 -12.80 -89.43
N TYR A 420 29.40 -12.94 -89.92
CA TYR A 420 28.37 -13.75 -89.27
C TYR A 420 28.81 -15.21 -89.08
N ASP A 421 29.43 -15.80 -90.11
CA ASP A 421 29.93 -17.18 -90.04
C ASP A 421 31.04 -17.32 -89.00
N ASN A 422 31.93 -16.32 -88.87
CA ASN A 422 32.97 -16.30 -87.84
C ASN A 422 32.38 -16.12 -86.43
N ALA A 423 31.35 -15.29 -86.28
CA ALA A 423 30.67 -15.10 -84.99
C ALA A 423 29.91 -16.38 -84.57
N MET A 424 29.29 -17.08 -85.52
CA MET A 424 28.60 -18.35 -85.30
C MET A 424 29.58 -19.47 -84.95
N ASP A 425 30.72 -19.58 -85.64
CA ASP A 425 31.78 -20.55 -85.33
C ASP A 425 32.38 -20.33 -83.93
N ARG A 426 32.62 -19.06 -83.55
CA ARG A 426 33.11 -18.73 -82.20
C ARG A 426 32.07 -19.04 -81.12
N LEU A 427 30.81 -18.69 -81.35
CA LEU A 427 29.72 -19.00 -80.42
C LEU A 427 29.54 -20.51 -80.24
N GLY A 428 29.68 -21.29 -81.31
CA GLY A 428 29.63 -22.75 -81.27
C GLY A 428 30.78 -23.43 -80.54
N LYS A 429 31.87 -22.70 -80.25
CA LYS A 429 33.01 -23.19 -79.44
C LYS A 429 32.83 -22.94 -77.95
N ILE A 430 31.86 -22.12 -77.55
CA ILE A 430 31.52 -21.92 -76.13
C ILE A 430 30.65 -23.09 -75.70
N ASP A 431 31.04 -23.78 -74.62
CA ASP A 431 30.34 -24.96 -74.12
C ASP A 431 29.05 -24.58 -73.38
N MET A 432 27.98 -24.35 -74.15
CA MET A 432 26.70 -23.87 -73.65
C MET A 432 25.61 -24.94 -73.76
N SER A 433 24.64 -24.91 -72.84
CA SER A 433 23.43 -25.72 -73.01
C SER A 433 22.70 -25.38 -74.31
N ALA A 434 22.07 -26.37 -74.95
CA ALA A 434 21.36 -26.19 -76.22
C ALA A 434 20.31 -25.06 -76.17
N ALA A 435 19.59 -24.93 -75.06
CA ALA A 435 18.63 -23.85 -74.86
C ALA A 435 19.29 -22.47 -74.80
N ARG A 436 20.48 -22.33 -74.18
CA ARG A 436 21.22 -21.07 -74.10
C ARG A 436 21.86 -20.74 -75.44
N ALA A 437 22.45 -21.71 -76.13
CA ALA A 437 23.01 -21.56 -77.47
C ALA A 437 21.95 -21.04 -78.46
N ASN A 438 20.76 -21.64 -78.50
CA ASN A 438 19.67 -21.19 -79.37
C ASN A 438 19.24 -19.74 -79.08
N ARG A 439 19.22 -19.32 -77.81
CA ARG A 439 18.91 -17.93 -77.45
C ARG A 439 19.97 -16.95 -77.94
N GLN A 440 21.26 -17.30 -77.82
CA GLN A 440 22.32 -16.41 -78.31
C GLN A 440 22.39 -16.39 -79.84
N LEU A 441 22.16 -17.51 -80.51
CA LEU A 441 22.02 -17.55 -81.98
C LEU A 441 20.89 -16.64 -82.47
N ALA A 442 19.71 -16.70 -81.85
CA ALA A 442 18.60 -15.80 -82.20
C ALA A 442 18.95 -14.30 -81.99
N LYS A 443 19.74 -13.97 -80.95
CA LYS A 443 20.24 -12.60 -80.78
C LYS A 443 21.24 -12.20 -81.86
N LEU A 444 22.13 -13.11 -82.24
CA LEU A 444 23.13 -12.88 -83.28
C LEU A 444 22.45 -12.68 -84.66
N GLU A 445 21.43 -13.49 -84.98
CA GLU A 445 20.57 -13.32 -86.16
C GLU A 445 19.88 -11.96 -86.18
N LYS A 446 19.27 -11.56 -85.07
CA LYS A 446 18.65 -10.24 -84.94
C LYS A 446 19.66 -9.10 -85.13
N GLN A 447 20.89 -9.29 -84.68
CA GLN A 447 21.95 -8.30 -84.88
C GLN A 447 22.44 -8.26 -86.34
N ARG A 448 22.47 -9.41 -87.02
CA ARG A 448 22.76 -9.49 -88.46
C ARG A 448 21.72 -8.71 -89.27
N GLU A 449 20.44 -8.85 -88.95
CA GLU A 449 19.36 -8.09 -89.58
C GLU A 449 19.54 -6.58 -89.40
N LYS A 450 20.01 -6.13 -88.22
CA LYS A 450 20.33 -4.72 -87.97
C LYS A 450 21.51 -4.18 -88.79
N GLN A 451 22.40 -5.07 -89.27
CA GLN A 451 23.56 -4.68 -90.08
C GLN A 451 23.29 -4.67 -91.59
N ILE A 452 22.06 -4.97 -92.03
CA ILE A 452 21.67 -4.84 -93.43
C ILE A 452 21.77 -3.35 -93.80
N LYS A 453 22.80 -3.01 -94.58
CA LYS A 453 22.94 -1.66 -95.16
C LYS A 453 22.01 -1.56 -96.35
N LEU A 454 20.99 -0.72 -96.22
CA LEU A 454 20.15 -0.30 -97.34
C LEU A 454 20.92 0.73 -98.18
N LEU A 455 20.77 0.67 -99.50
CA LEU A 455 21.30 1.71 -100.40
C LEU A 455 20.72 3.07 -100.00
N SER A 456 21.53 4.13 -100.05
CA SER A 456 21.04 5.46 -99.71
C SER A 456 20.06 5.96 -100.79
N LYS A 457 19.18 6.91 -100.44
CA LYS A 457 18.30 7.59 -101.41
C LYS A 457 19.10 8.15 -102.61
N GLU A 458 20.29 8.68 -102.34
CA GLU A 458 21.17 9.26 -103.37
C GLU A 458 21.75 8.20 -104.30
N ASP A 459 22.20 7.07 -103.75
CA ASP A 459 22.74 5.97 -104.56
C ASP A 459 21.63 5.29 -105.37
N LEU A 460 20.44 5.09 -104.79
CA LEU A 460 19.27 4.61 -105.50
C LEU A 460 18.90 5.56 -106.66
N GLY A 461 18.98 6.87 -106.43
CA GLY A 461 18.70 7.87 -107.47
C GLY A 461 19.68 7.79 -108.63
N LYS A 462 20.98 7.62 -108.33
CA LYS A 462 22.03 7.39 -109.35
C LYS A 462 21.80 6.09 -110.13
N LEU A 463 21.40 5.02 -109.44
CA LEU A 463 21.12 3.72 -110.07
C LEU A 463 19.90 3.78 -110.99
N LEU A 464 18.86 4.52 -110.62
CA LEU A 464 17.68 4.75 -111.47
C LEU A 464 18.06 5.56 -112.72
N ALA A 465 18.82 6.65 -112.54
CA ALA A 465 19.26 7.50 -113.66
C ALA A 465 20.21 6.76 -114.63
N ALA A 466 21.00 5.81 -114.13
CA ALA A 466 21.86 4.95 -114.95
C ALA A 466 21.12 3.76 -115.58
N GLU A 467 19.79 3.70 -115.46
CA GLU A 467 18.92 2.60 -115.92
C GLU A 467 19.31 1.21 -115.37
N VAL A 468 20.05 1.17 -114.25
CA VAL A 468 20.47 -0.07 -113.58
C VAL A 468 19.29 -0.71 -112.82
N ILE A 469 18.35 0.12 -112.34
CA ILE A 469 17.11 -0.31 -111.70
C ILE A 469 15.91 0.35 -112.39
N THR A 470 14.76 -0.31 -112.35
CA THR A 470 13.50 0.25 -112.88
C THR A 470 12.87 1.23 -111.89
N THR A 471 11.91 2.02 -112.35
CA THR A 471 11.10 2.90 -111.49
C THR A 471 10.39 2.11 -110.38
N ASP A 472 9.88 0.92 -110.68
CA ASP A 472 9.21 0.05 -109.70
C ASP A 472 10.20 -0.46 -108.64
N ASN A 473 11.40 -0.89 -109.05
CA ASN A 473 12.47 -1.27 -108.13
C ASN A 473 12.90 -0.09 -107.25
N TYR A 474 12.98 1.13 -107.82
CA TYR A 474 13.29 2.34 -107.05
C TYR A 474 12.23 2.63 -106.00
N LYS A 475 10.94 2.49 -106.34
CA LYS A 475 9.84 2.64 -105.37
C LYS A 475 9.96 1.64 -104.23
N GLU A 476 10.20 0.37 -104.53
CA GLU A 476 10.36 -0.68 -103.52
C GLU A 476 11.54 -0.39 -102.57
N TYR A 477 12.71 -0.02 -103.10
CA TYR A 477 13.87 0.32 -102.25
C TYR A 477 13.63 1.57 -101.41
N MET A 478 12.97 2.60 -101.96
CA MET A 478 12.65 3.82 -101.22
C MET A 478 11.61 3.60 -100.13
N LEU A 479 10.66 2.66 -100.33
CA LEU A 479 9.76 2.19 -99.29
C LEU A 479 10.51 1.47 -98.15
N HIS A 480 11.52 0.66 -98.48
CA HIS A 480 12.39 0.04 -97.46
C HIS A 480 13.22 1.06 -96.66
N LEU A 481 13.46 2.26 -97.23
CA LEU A 481 14.03 3.40 -96.52
C LEU A 481 12.99 4.24 -95.74
N ASN A 482 11.73 3.78 -95.67
CA ASN A 482 10.58 4.44 -95.03
C ASN A 482 10.18 5.81 -95.63
N TYR A 483 10.37 6.02 -96.94
CA TYR A 483 9.79 7.18 -97.63
C TYR A 483 8.30 6.93 -97.92
N ARG A 484 7.49 7.99 -97.89
CA ARG A 484 6.06 7.92 -98.25
C ARG A 484 5.92 7.84 -99.77
N ASP A 485 4.93 7.10 -100.27
CA ASP A 485 4.67 6.93 -101.71
C ASP A 485 4.62 8.26 -102.47
N GLU A 486 3.97 9.27 -101.89
CA GLU A 486 3.84 10.62 -102.47
C GLU A 486 5.20 11.30 -102.69
N ASP A 487 6.12 11.16 -101.73
CA ASP A 487 7.46 11.75 -101.81
C ASP A 487 8.33 10.99 -102.82
N ILE A 488 8.13 9.68 -102.96
CA ILE A 488 8.83 8.84 -103.93
C ILE A 488 8.46 9.26 -105.36
N GLU A 489 7.16 9.49 -105.63
CA GLU A 489 6.69 9.98 -106.94
C GLU A 489 7.27 11.35 -107.29
N LEU A 490 7.40 12.26 -106.31
CA LEU A 490 8.05 13.55 -106.52
C LEU A 490 9.53 13.40 -106.86
N LEU A 491 10.23 12.45 -106.22
CA LEU A 491 11.64 12.17 -106.52
C LEU A 491 11.82 11.55 -107.90
N ILE A 492 10.95 10.62 -108.30
CA ILE A 492 10.96 10.06 -109.67
C ILE A 492 10.77 11.18 -110.69
N LYS A 493 9.78 12.06 -110.50
CA LYS A 493 9.58 13.22 -111.37
C LYS A 493 10.77 14.17 -111.40
N LEU A 494 11.43 14.36 -110.24
CA LEU A 494 12.65 15.17 -110.16
C LEU A 494 13.78 14.56 -110.99
N PHE A 495 13.93 13.23 -110.99
CA PHE A 495 14.92 12.54 -111.83
C PHE A 495 14.56 12.58 -113.32
N GLU A 496 13.28 12.36 -113.68
CA GLU A 496 12.81 12.46 -115.07
C GLU A 496 12.98 13.88 -115.65
N ALA A 497 12.77 14.91 -114.83
CA ALA A 497 13.00 16.30 -115.23
C ALA A 497 14.50 16.64 -115.39
N GLY A 498 15.38 15.97 -114.62
CA GLY A 498 16.83 16.13 -114.70
C GLY A 498 17.50 15.33 -115.83
N ALA A 499 16.84 14.30 -116.39
CA ALA A 499 17.32 13.53 -117.54
C ALA A 499 16.89 14.13 -118.90
N ALA A 500 15.96 15.09 -118.89
CA ALA A 500 15.47 15.79 -120.09
C ALA A 500 16.27 17.07 -120.45
N GLY A 501 17.34 17.37 -119.70
CA GLY A 501 18.32 18.43 -119.98
C GLY A 501 19.73 17.91 -119.80
#